data_AF-A0A7W7LZH4-F1
#
_entry.id   AF-A0A7W7LZH4-F1
#
_cell.length_a   1.000
_cell.length_b   1.000
_cell.length_c   1.000
_cell.angle_alpha   90.00
_cell.angle_beta   90.00
_cell.angle_gamma   90.00
#
_symmetry.space_group_name_H-M   'P 1'
#
loop_
_entity.id
_entity.type
_entity.pdbx_description
1 polymer ?
#
loop_
_entity_poly.entity_id
_entity_poly.type
_entity_poly.pdbx_seq_one_letter_code
_entity_poly.pdbx_strand_id
1 'polypeptide(L)'
;MSPLPADPPAEAAGPLERGLTVLRLVADAPRSVRPGDLARATGLARSTVDRITATLTHLDYLRAAGRDLAPAPRLMEFGNAYLHASGASRALRPSLERLARALDESVSAIVLDGCDARIVGTAVPPGRVIPLGFRVGDLLPAERCAAGAVLATGWRPETYDAWRARRAADPLDENFPAVPPRRTAEPPGRTEADFAAWTAAADADGWALDDQLVAPGLVALAVPVRDPDGRPVCAISVLAHTGRHSGDALRAHALATMTEEARRIADALYGTSRAAVVPPAAPAPGYADAKPELGPSFLQALARGLAVLTALGGRRGGLTLAEAAGAAGLSYPSTRRNLLTLRQLGYVEQRGRRFLPSPRVLELGYARLSTLTLADIAQPHLAELAGRVRESASLAVLDGTEVHYVARAATEQITSARITPGTRLPAYATSMGRVLLADLPEAERRERIDALRPRALTPHTLTSPRALAATLDRVAREGHALVDQELEAGLRSLAVPVRDRSGRAVGAVNIALHAGPEPPERTGDALLPALRACAARIESDLAVAFADGPVRTG
;
A
#
# COMPACT_ATOMS: atom_id res chain seq x y z
N MET A 1 -26.50 -34.79 7.91
CA MET A 1 -25.79 -34.21 9.06
C MET A 1 -24.85 -35.26 9.62
N SER A 2 -23.55 -35.14 9.32
CA SER A 2 -22.48 -35.83 10.05
C SER A 2 -21.79 -34.79 10.92
N PRO A 3 -21.50 -35.07 12.20
CA PRO A 3 -20.70 -34.16 13.01
C PRO A 3 -19.28 -34.13 12.43
N LEU A 4 -18.76 -32.92 12.19
CA LEU A 4 -17.34 -32.71 11.93
C LEU A 4 -16.57 -33.22 13.17
N PRO A 5 -15.51 -34.02 13.01
CA PRO A 5 -14.74 -34.47 14.16
C PRO A 5 -14.04 -33.29 14.84
N ALA A 6 -13.97 -33.39 16.17
CA ALA A 6 -13.26 -32.51 17.08
C ALA A 6 -11.78 -32.35 16.69
N ASP A 7 -11.29 -31.13 16.93
CA ASP A 7 -9.94 -30.56 16.78
C ASP A 7 -8.91 -31.24 15.85
N PRO A 8 -8.33 -30.48 14.88
CA PRO A 8 -7.12 -30.91 14.20
C PRO A 8 -5.90 -30.85 15.15
N PRO A 9 -4.83 -31.64 14.89
CA PRO A 9 -3.71 -31.80 15.81
C PRO A 9 -2.91 -30.50 15.97
N ALA A 10 -2.31 -30.31 17.15
CA ALA A 10 -1.42 -29.22 17.57
C ALA A 10 -0.19 -28.94 16.66
N GLU A 11 -0.05 -29.64 15.53
CA GLU A 11 1.03 -29.52 14.55
C GLU A 11 0.68 -28.56 13.37
N ALA A 12 -0.56 -28.08 13.28
CA ALA A 12 -1.08 -27.34 12.12
C ALA A 12 -0.62 -25.86 12.00
N ALA A 13 0.18 -25.35 12.95
CA ALA A 13 0.47 -23.92 13.07
C ALA A 13 1.97 -23.59 13.29
N GLY A 14 2.88 -24.26 12.57
CA GLY A 14 4.32 -24.08 12.77
C GLY A 14 4.92 -22.81 12.11
N PRO A 15 5.40 -22.85 10.85
CA PRO A 15 6.10 -21.70 10.26
C PRO A 15 5.22 -20.53 9.80
N LEU A 16 3.99 -20.81 9.33
CA LEU A 16 3.09 -19.77 8.79
C LEU A 16 2.62 -18.81 9.87
N GLU A 17 2.10 -19.32 10.98
CA GLU A 17 1.67 -18.52 12.12
C GLU A 17 2.81 -17.65 12.65
N ARG A 18 3.97 -18.26 12.93
CA ARG A 18 5.16 -17.52 13.40
C ARG A 18 5.61 -16.45 12.41
N GLY A 19 5.56 -16.73 11.11
CA GLY A 19 5.88 -15.75 10.07
C GLY A 19 4.91 -14.58 10.04
N LEU A 20 3.61 -14.83 10.17
CA LEU A 20 2.59 -13.78 10.28
C LEU A 20 2.74 -12.95 11.56
N THR A 21 3.11 -13.56 12.69
CA THR A 21 3.46 -12.84 13.92
C THR A 21 4.67 -11.94 13.73
N VAL A 22 5.73 -12.41 13.07
CA VAL A 22 6.90 -11.59 12.75
C VAL A 22 6.52 -10.43 11.81
N LEU A 23 5.71 -10.68 10.78
CA LEU A 23 5.26 -9.64 9.85
C LEU A 23 4.47 -8.54 10.57
N ARG A 24 3.55 -8.90 11.47
CA ARG A 24 2.80 -7.94 12.31
C ARG A 24 3.72 -7.05 13.13
N LEU A 25 4.67 -7.64 13.87
CA LEU A 25 5.61 -6.89 14.69
C LEU A 25 6.48 -5.93 13.87
N VAL A 26 6.91 -6.34 12.67
CA VAL A 26 7.70 -5.46 11.79
C VAL A 26 6.82 -4.37 11.17
N ALA A 27 5.55 -4.67 10.88
CA ALA A 27 4.57 -3.73 10.36
C ALA A 27 4.21 -2.63 11.38
N ASP A 28 3.99 -3.02 12.64
CA ASP A 28 3.58 -2.13 13.74
C ASP A 28 4.73 -1.29 14.29
N ALA A 29 5.98 -1.74 14.08
CA ALA A 29 7.13 -0.99 14.54
C ALA A 29 7.25 0.37 13.84
N PRO A 30 7.47 1.48 14.56
CA PRO A 30 7.58 2.81 13.96
C PRO A 30 8.86 2.98 13.12
N ARG A 31 9.86 2.13 13.35
CA ARG A 31 11.16 2.13 12.66
C ARG A 31 11.51 0.72 12.20
N SER A 32 12.65 0.58 11.54
CA SER A 32 13.20 -0.73 11.19
C SER A 32 13.58 -1.50 12.46
N VAL A 33 13.43 -2.83 12.46
CA VAL A 33 13.53 -3.68 13.65
C VAL A 33 14.74 -4.60 13.56
N ARG A 34 15.51 -4.73 14.65
CA ARG A 34 16.58 -5.72 14.72
C ARG A 34 15.97 -7.13 14.85
N PRO A 35 16.52 -8.12 14.14
CA PRO A 35 16.09 -9.51 14.31
C PRO A 35 16.19 -10.05 15.76
N GLY A 36 17.11 -9.51 16.59
CA GLY A 36 17.20 -9.86 18.00
C GLY A 36 16.01 -9.38 18.85
N ASP A 37 15.46 -8.20 18.53
CA ASP A 37 14.28 -7.67 19.23
C ASP A 37 13.03 -8.45 18.84
N LEU A 38 12.94 -8.91 17.58
CA LEU A 38 11.88 -9.83 17.15
C LEU A 38 11.92 -11.15 17.92
N ALA A 39 13.10 -11.71 18.18
CA ALA A 39 13.23 -12.93 18.98
C ALA A 39 12.76 -12.71 20.43
N ARG A 40 13.08 -11.56 21.03
CA ARG A 40 12.62 -11.20 22.38
C ARG A 40 11.10 -11.01 22.43
N ALA A 41 10.53 -10.26 21.49
CA ALA A 41 9.11 -9.94 21.45
C ALA A 41 8.23 -11.17 21.15
N THR A 42 8.71 -12.09 20.30
CA THR A 42 7.96 -13.30 19.94
C THR A 42 8.20 -14.50 20.87
N GLY A 43 9.23 -14.46 21.71
CA GLY A 43 9.70 -15.62 22.47
C GLY A 43 10.31 -16.75 21.61
N LEU A 44 10.50 -16.52 20.30
CA LEU A 44 11.05 -17.53 19.39
C LEU A 44 12.57 -17.59 19.49
N ALA A 45 13.12 -18.80 19.29
CA ALA A 45 14.56 -18.97 19.15
C ALA A 45 15.13 -18.11 18.00
N ARG A 46 16.29 -17.51 18.22
CA ARG A 46 16.97 -16.62 17.26
C ARG A 46 17.11 -17.26 15.87
N SER A 47 17.51 -18.53 15.82
CA SER A 47 17.62 -19.31 14.58
C SER A 47 16.29 -19.51 13.83
N THR A 48 15.17 -19.47 14.53
CA THR A 48 13.84 -19.52 13.89
C THR A 48 13.46 -18.17 13.31
N VAL A 49 13.71 -17.09 14.05
CA VAL A 49 13.50 -15.72 13.54
C VAL A 49 14.35 -15.47 12.31
N ASP A 50 15.63 -15.85 12.32
CA ASP A 50 16.52 -15.65 11.17
C ASP A 50 16.06 -16.39 9.91
N ARG A 51 15.52 -17.61 10.05
CA ARG A 51 14.94 -18.34 8.91
C ARG A 51 13.64 -17.69 8.40
N ILE A 52 12.79 -17.21 9.30
CA ILE A 52 11.57 -16.49 8.94
C ILE A 52 11.93 -15.22 8.17
N THR A 53 12.83 -14.40 8.72
CA THR A 53 13.19 -13.12 8.10
C THR A 53 13.97 -13.32 6.82
N ALA A 54 14.86 -14.31 6.72
CA ALA A 54 15.49 -14.68 5.46
C ALA A 54 14.47 -15.09 4.38
N THR A 55 13.49 -15.92 4.76
CA THR A 55 12.39 -16.32 3.86
C THR A 55 11.58 -15.11 3.40
N LEU A 56 11.20 -14.23 4.32
CA LEU A 56 10.39 -13.04 4.01
C LEU A 56 11.16 -12.00 3.17
N THR A 57 12.46 -11.84 3.41
CA THR A 57 13.32 -10.97 2.60
C THR A 57 13.51 -11.53 1.20
N HIS A 58 13.71 -12.85 1.06
CA HIS A 58 13.80 -13.48 -0.26
C HIS A 58 12.49 -13.39 -1.06
N LEU A 59 11.35 -13.38 -0.39
CA LEU A 59 10.04 -13.17 -1.01
C LEU A 59 9.71 -11.67 -1.19
N ASP A 60 10.64 -10.77 -0.93
CA ASP A 60 10.49 -9.30 -0.99
C ASP A 60 9.37 -8.73 -0.11
N TYR A 61 8.95 -9.44 0.94
CA TYR A 61 7.99 -8.92 1.93
C TYR A 61 8.68 -8.07 3.00
N LEU A 62 9.97 -8.33 3.24
CA LEU A 62 10.84 -7.53 4.09
C LEU A 62 12.05 -7.06 3.28
N ARG A 63 12.66 -5.95 3.70
CA ARG A 63 13.93 -5.47 3.15
C ARG A 63 14.93 -5.21 4.27
N ALA A 64 16.20 -5.43 3.98
CA ALA A 64 17.29 -5.06 4.88
C ALA A 64 17.49 -3.54 4.86
N ALA A 65 17.60 -2.94 6.04
CA ALA A 65 18.00 -1.56 6.27
C ALA A 65 19.25 -1.57 7.16
N GLY A 66 20.41 -1.83 6.54
CA GLY A 66 21.64 -2.14 7.29
C GLY A 66 21.49 -3.47 8.03
N ARG A 67 21.54 -3.45 9.37
CA ARG A 67 21.30 -4.64 10.21
C ARG A 67 19.85 -4.78 10.70
N ASP A 68 18.96 -3.85 10.30
CA ASP A 68 17.54 -3.89 10.63
C ASP A 68 16.71 -4.43 9.46
N LEU A 69 15.45 -4.75 9.76
CA LEU A 69 14.44 -5.13 8.80
C LEU A 69 13.34 -4.09 8.75
N ALA A 70 12.85 -3.79 7.55
CA ALA A 70 11.68 -2.94 7.34
C ALA A 70 10.66 -3.65 6.44
N PRO A 71 9.36 -3.30 6.54
CA PRO A 71 8.37 -3.73 5.56
C PRO A 71 8.77 -3.29 4.14
N ALA A 72 8.58 -4.17 3.16
CA ALA A 72 8.76 -3.86 1.75
C ALA A 72 7.40 -3.63 1.06
N PRO A 73 7.33 -2.85 -0.04
CA PRO A 73 6.08 -2.50 -0.71
C PRO A 73 5.22 -3.71 -1.12
N ARG A 74 5.86 -4.81 -1.51
CA ARG A 74 5.20 -6.06 -1.90
C ARG A 74 4.24 -6.62 -0.84
N LEU A 75 4.46 -6.30 0.44
CA LEU A 75 3.57 -6.71 1.52
C LEU A 75 2.13 -6.18 1.37
N MET A 76 1.94 -5.08 0.61
CA MET A 76 0.61 -4.57 0.27
C MET A 76 -0.19 -5.50 -0.64
N GLU A 77 0.43 -6.51 -1.29
CA GLU A 77 -0.29 -7.53 -2.07
C GLU A 77 -1.40 -8.21 -1.27
N PHE A 78 -1.20 -8.44 0.03
CA PHE A 78 -2.21 -9.06 0.89
C PHE A 78 -3.43 -8.15 1.08
N GLY A 79 -3.20 -6.86 1.34
CA GLY A 79 -4.27 -5.87 1.41
C GLY A 79 -5.00 -5.68 0.08
N ASN A 80 -4.24 -5.60 -1.02
CA ASN A 80 -4.80 -5.51 -2.37
C ASN A 80 -5.65 -6.74 -2.72
N ALA A 81 -5.24 -7.93 -2.29
CA ALA A 81 -6.01 -9.16 -2.45
C ALA A 81 -7.38 -9.05 -1.75
N TYR A 82 -7.44 -8.54 -0.52
CA TYR A 82 -8.70 -8.25 0.16
C TYR A 82 -9.54 -7.19 -0.57
N LEU A 83 -8.95 -6.04 -0.90
CA LEU A 83 -9.65 -4.91 -1.52
C LEU A 83 -10.24 -5.26 -2.89
N HIS A 84 -9.54 -6.10 -3.66
CA HIS A 84 -10.03 -6.61 -4.93
C HIS A 84 -11.09 -7.70 -4.75
N ALA A 85 -10.85 -8.71 -3.89
CA ALA A 85 -11.78 -9.81 -3.68
C ALA A 85 -13.14 -9.34 -3.10
N SER A 86 -13.12 -8.33 -2.22
CA SER A 86 -14.32 -7.70 -1.68
C SER A 86 -15.05 -6.80 -2.68
N GLY A 87 -14.35 -6.30 -3.71
CA GLY A 87 -14.84 -5.25 -4.62
C GLY A 87 -14.78 -3.84 -4.01
N ALA A 88 -14.23 -3.71 -2.80
CA ALA A 88 -14.11 -2.45 -2.06
C ALA A 88 -13.37 -1.38 -2.86
N SER A 89 -12.23 -1.73 -3.47
CA SER A 89 -11.39 -0.79 -4.23
C SER A 89 -12.17 -0.05 -5.33
N ARG A 90 -12.97 -0.78 -6.11
CA ARG A 90 -13.74 -0.23 -7.24
C ARG A 90 -14.98 0.54 -6.78
N ALA A 91 -15.68 0.04 -5.76
CA ALA A 91 -16.95 0.60 -5.33
C ALA A 91 -16.79 1.84 -4.44
N LEU A 92 -15.80 1.83 -3.54
CA LEU A 92 -15.69 2.85 -2.49
C LEU A 92 -15.02 4.14 -2.98
N ARG A 93 -13.88 4.02 -3.67
CA ARG A 93 -13.01 5.17 -3.95
C ARG A 93 -13.70 6.34 -4.67
N PRO A 94 -14.43 6.14 -5.79
CA PRO A 94 -15.10 7.26 -6.46
C PRO A 94 -16.12 7.98 -5.57
N SER A 95 -16.82 7.23 -4.71
CA SER A 95 -17.80 7.79 -3.77
C SER A 95 -17.14 8.54 -2.63
N LEU A 96 -16.04 8.02 -2.08
CA LEU A 96 -15.26 8.71 -1.05
C LEU A 96 -14.67 10.03 -1.58
N GLU A 97 -14.11 10.04 -2.79
CA GLU A 97 -13.56 11.25 -3.43
C GLU A 97 -14.64 12.30 -3.75
N ARG A 98 -15.86 11.86 -4.12
CA ARG A 98 -17.00 12.77 -4.29
C ARG A 98 -17.44 13.36 -2.97
N LEU A 99 -17.62 12.54 -1.93
CA LEU A 99 -18.01 13.00 -0.60
C LEU A 99 -17.00 13.97 -0.01
N ALA A 100 -15.71 13.62 -0.07
CA ALA A 100 -14.66 14.48 0.48
C ALA A 100 -14.66 15.85 -0.17
N ARG A 101 -14.79 15.92 -1.50
CA ARG A 101 -14.90 17.19 -2.23
C ARG A 101 -16.19 17.94 -1.96
N ALA A 102 -17.32 17.24 -1.88
CA ALA A 102 -18.63 17.87 -1.69
C ALA A 102 -18.79 18.48 -0.29
N LEU A 103 -18.21 17.83 0.73
CA LEU A 103 -18.32 18.25 2.13
C LEU A 103 -17.12 19.08 2.59
N ASP A 104 -16.03 19.13 1.82
CA ASP A 104 -14.73 19.65 2.25
C ASP A 104 -14.27 19.01 3.59
N GLU A 105 -14.47 17.70 3.69
CA GLU A 105 -14.15 16.90 4.88
C GLU A 105 -13.43 15.61 4.53
N SER A 106 -12.81 15.03 5.55
CA SER A 106 -12.14 13.73 5.41
C SER A 106 -13.16 12.61 5.54
N VAL A 107 -13.09 11.65 4.62
CA VAL A 107 -14.09 10.58 4.51
C VAL A 107 -13.39 9.24 4.50
N SER A 108 -13.92 8.30 5.26
CA SER A 108 -13.40 6.94 5.38
C SER A 108 -14.48 5.91 5.10
N ALA A 109 -14.10 4.80 4.48
CA ALA A 109 -14.92 3.58 4.43
C ALA A 109 -14.36 2.56 5.42
N ILE A 110 -15.25 1.95 6.20
CA ILE A 110 -14.91 1.14 7.37
C ILE A 110 -15.71 -0.16 7.32
N VAL A 111 -15.09 -1.29 7.62
CA VAL A 111 -15.74 -2.61 7.68
C VAL A 111 -15.49 -3.26 9.04
N LEU A 112 -16.26 -4.29 9.38
CA LEU A 112 -15.95 -5.12 10.55
C LEU A 112 -14.73 -6.00 10.30
N ASP A 113 -13.83 -6.03 11.27
CA ASP A 113 -12.79 -7.04 11.43
C ASP A 113 -12.95 -7.71 12.78
N GLY A 114 -13.55 -8.89 12.79
CA GLY A 114 -14.01 -9.54 14.01
C GLY A 114 -15.07 -8.69 14.70
N CYS A 115 -14.77 -8.21 15.92
CA CYS A 115 -15.63 -7.33 16.72
C CYS A 115 -15.24 -5.85 16.65
N ASP A 116 -14.29 -5.48 15.80
CA ASP A 116 -13.76 -4.12 15.73
C ASP A 116 -13.84 -3.56 14.30
N ALA A 117 -13.49 -2.29 14.12
CA ALA A 117 -13.76 -1.56 12.89
C ALA A 117 -12.46 -1.21 12.16
N ARG A 118 -12.28 -1.72 10.94
CA ARG A 118 -11.08 -1.50 10.13
C ARG A 118 -11.33 -0.58 8.95
N ILE A 119 -10.47 0.41 8.77
CA ILE A 119 -10.53 1.35 7.65
C ILE A 119 -10.02 0.67 6.37
N VAL A 120 -10.81 0.72 5.31
CA VAL A 120 -10.51 0.07 4.01
C VAL A 120 -10.41 1.06 2.85
N GLY A 121 -10.72 2.33 3.09
CA GLY A 121 -10.56 3.41 2.12
C GLY A 121 -10.63 4.76 2.82
N THR A 122 -9.87 5.74 2.31
CA THR A 122 -9.90 7.12 2.79
C THR A 122 -9.83 8.10 1.61
N ALA A 123 -10.44 9.27 1.77
CA ALA A 123 -10.31 10.40 0.87
C ALA A 123 -10.23 11.68 1.71
N VAL A 124 -9.22 12.51 1.41
CA VAL A 124 -8.97 13.77 2.12
C VAL A 124 -8.90 14.90 1.09
N PRO A 125 -9.59 16.03 1.29
CA PRO A 125 -9.51 17.18 0.39
C PRO A 125 -8.08 17.76 0.31
N PRO A 126 -7.67 18.33 -0.84
CA PRO A 126 -6.37 18.99 -0.96
C PRO A 126 -6.17 20.09 0.08
N GLY A 127 -4.96 20.18 0.65
CA GLY A 127 -4.61 21.23 1.61
C GLY A 127 -5.15 21.02 3.03
N ARG A 128 -5.89 19.93 3.29
CA ARG A 128 -6.45 19.66 4.61
C ARG A 128 -5.45 18.96 5.52
N VAL A 129 -5.20 19.55 6.69
CA VAL A 129 -4.46 18.92 7.79
C VAL A 129 -5.47 18.42 8.83
N ILE A 130 -5.41 17.13 9.15
CA ILE A 130 -6.24 16.53 10.19
C ILE A 130 -5.33 16.25 11.40
N PRO A 131 -5.69 16.69 12.62
CA PRO A 131 -4.89 16.45 13.83
C PRO A 131 -4.63 14.96 14.11
N LEU A 132 -5.58 14.09 13.73
CA LEU A 132 -5.47 12.64 13.77
C LEU A 132 -5.89 12.06 12.41
N GLY A 133 -4.91 11.82 11.54
CA GLY A 133 -5.14 11.27 10.20
C GLY A 133 -5.13 9.74 10.23
N PHE A 134 -6.32 9.14 10.12
CA PHE A 134 -6.43 7.68 9.96
C PHE A 134 -6.07 7.23 8.54
N ARG A 135 -5.60 5.98 8.44
CA ARG A 135 -5.07 5.37 7.22
C ARG A 135 -5.81 4.09 6.89
N VAL A 136 -5.72 3.67 5.63
CA VAL A 136 -6.23 2.36 5.21
C VAL A 136 -5.46 1.27 5.96
N GLY A 137 -6.18 0.41 6.65
CA GLY A 137 -5.64 -0.66 7.48
C GLY A 137 -5.66 -0.36 8.99
N ASP A 138 -5.86 0.88 9.41
CA ASP A 138 -6.01 1.21 10.83
C ASP A 138 -7.24 0.50 11.41
N LEU A 139 -7.06 -0.04 12.62
CA LEU A 139 -8.10 -0.71 13.40
C LEU A 139 -8.57 0.19 14.53
N LEU A 140 -9.89 0.30 14.70
CA LEU A 140 -10.54 1.12 15.71
C LEU A 140 -11.42 0.24 16.61
N PRO A 141 -11.46 0.48 17.93
CA PRO A 141 -12.42 -0.17 18.81
C PRO A 141 -13.85 0.18 18.38
N ALA A 142 -14.71 -0.81 18.18
CA ALA A 142 -16.08 -0.56 17.69
C ALA A 142 -16.86 0.41 18.60
N GLU A 143 -16.68 0.31 19.91
CA GLU A 143 -17.34 1.17 20.90
C GLU A 143 -16.76 2.59 21.03
N ARG A 144 -15.73 2.93 20.24
CA ARG A 144 -15.10 4.27 20.23
C ARG A 144 -15.22 4.98 18.89
N CYS A 145 -16.02 4.47 17.96
CA CYS A 145 -16.23 5.13 16.68
C CYS A 145 -17.66 4.94 16.18
N ALA A 146 -18.21 5.97 15.53
CA ALA A 146 -19.57 5.94 14.98
C ALA A 146 -19.77 4.78 13.98
N ALA A 147 -18.72 4.45 13.21
CA ALA A 147 -18.74 3.33 12.29
C ALA A 147 -18.95 1.99 13.01
N GLY A 148 -18.33 1.80 14.18
CA GLY A 148 -18.51 0.59 14.97
C GLY A 148 -19.95 0.43 15.45
N ALA A 149 -20.60 1.50 15.89
CA ALA A 149 -22.01 1.48 16.30
C ALA A 149 -22.97 1.08 15.15
N VAL A 150 -22.84 1.69 13.96
CA VAL A 150 -23.70 1.34 12.81
C VAL A 150 -23.42 -0.06 12.27
N LEU A 151 -22.19 -0.56 12.39
CA LEU A 151 -21.83 -1.91 11.97
C LEU A 151 -22.27 -2.97 13.00
N ALA A 152 -22.28 -2.61 14.29
CA ALA A 152 -22.70 -3.48 15.38
C ALA A 152 -24.19 -3.86 15.31
N THR A 153 -25.02 -3.12 14.56
CA THR A 153 -26.43 -3.48 14.37
C THR A 153 -26.61 -4.82 13.64
N GLY A 154 -25.58 -5.28 12.92
CA GLY A 154 -25.53 -6.60 12.27
C GLY A 154 -24.83 -7.69 13.09
N TRP A 155 -24.41 -7.42 14.33
CA TRP A 155 -23.69 -8.39 15.14
C TRP A 155 -24.54 -9.58 15.52
N ARG A 156 -23.86 -10.73 15.63
CA ARG A 156 -24.44 -11.95 16.20
C ARG A 156 -24.01 -12.08 17.67
N PRO A 157 -24.69 -12.90 18.48
CA PRO A 157 -24.28 -13.13 19.87
C PRO A 157 -22.79 -13.48 20.02
N GLU A 158 -22.25 -14.28 19.11
CA GLU A 158 -20.84 -14.68 19.15
C GLU A 158 -19.88 -13.48 18.92
N THR A 159 -20.31 -12.46 18.17
CA THR A 159 -19.53 -11.23 17.97
C THR A 159 -19.52 -10.38 19.24
N TYR A 160 -20.64 -10.32 19.97
CA TYR A 160 -20.68 -9.68 21.30
C TYR A 160 -19.80 -10.43 22.32
N ASP A 161 -19.78 -11.76 22.29
CA ASP A 161 -18.87 -12.56 23.13
C ASP A 161 -17.40 -12.23 22.85
N ALA A 162 -17.02 -12.19 21.57
CA ALA A 162 -15.67 -11.82 21.14
C ALA A 162 -15.30 -10.39 21.56
N TRP A 163 -16.24 -9.44 21.43
CA TRP A 163 -16.07 -8.06 21.88
C TRP A 163 -15.84 -7.96 23.38
N ARG A 164 -16.64 -8.67 24.19
CA ARG A 164 -16.46 -8.73 25.66
C ARG A 164 -15.11 -9.31 26.05
N ALA A 165 -14.71 -10.41 25.40
CA ALA A 165 -13.41 -11.03 25.62
C ALA A 165 -12.26 -10.08 25.25
N ARG A 166 -12.37 -9.35 24.13
CA ARG A 166 -11.38 -8.34 23.71
C ARG A 166 -11.26 -7.22 24.74
N ARG A 167 -12.37 -6.66 25.21
CA ARG A 167 -12.37 -5.61 26.23
C ARG A 167 -11.77 -6.06 27.55
N ALA A 168 -12.00 -7.31 27.95
CA ALA A 168 -11.41 -7.88 29.16
C ALA A 168 -9.88 -8.08 29.00
N ALA A 169 -9.42 -8.48 27.82
CA ALA A 169 -8.01 -8.72 27.54
C ALA A 169 -7.20 -7.43 27.32
N ASP A 170 -7.82 -6.38 26.77
CA ASP A 170 -7.20 -5.09 26.49
C ASP A 170 -8.10 -3.94 26.99
N PRO A 171 -8.18 -3.74 28.32
CA PRO A 171 -9.09 -2.76 28.90
C PRO A 171 -8.72 -1.31 28.60
N LEU A 172 -7.48 -1.04 28.15
CA LEU A 172 -6.98 0.30 27.86
C LEU A 172 -6.85 0.60 26.36
N ASP A 173 -7.27 -0.31 25.50
CA ASP A 173 -7.13 -0.24 24.04
C ASP A 173 -5.67 -0.07 23.57
N GLU A 174 -4.69 -0.68 24.26
CA GLU A 174 -3.27 -0.59 23.90
C GLU A 174 -2.95 -1.26 22.55
N ASN A 175 -3.77 -2.23 22.12
CA ASN A 175 -3.62 -2.90 20.84
C ASN A 175 -4.24 -2.14 19.66
N PHE A 176 -4.72 -0.90 19.88
CA PHE A 176 -5.27 -0.04 18.83
C PHE A 176 -4.38 1.19 18.63
N PRO A 177 -3.21 1.06 17.97
CA PRO A 177 -2.23 2.14 17.89
C PRO A 177 -2.72 3.38 17.12
N ALA A 178 -3.82 3.26 16.36
CA ALA A 178 -4.46 4.35 15.64
C ALA A 178 -5.25 5.30 16.56
N VAL A 179 -5.57 4.89 17.79
CA VAL A 179 -6.31 5.71 18.77
C VAL A 179 -5.49 5.91 20.03
N PRO A 180 -5.63 7.05 20.73
CA PRO A 180 -5.03 7.21 22.05
C PRO A 180 -5.55 6.13 23.01
N PRO A 181 -4.66 5.51 23.82
CA PRO A 181 -5.08 4.58 24.87
C PRO A 181 -6.08 5.23 25.83
N ARG A 182 -6.98 4.43 26.40
CA ARG A 182 -7.92 4.90 27.41
C ARG A 182 -7.15 5.31 28.67
N ARG A 183 -7.69 6.31 29.37
CA ARG A 183 -7.20 6.68 30.71
C ARG A 183 -7.71 5.75 31.80
N THR A 184 -8.88 5.14 31.60
CA THR A 184 -9.55 4.23 32.53
C THR A 184 -10.19 3.07 31.77
N ALA A 185 -10.27 1.90 32.41
CA ALA A 185 -10.85 0.70 31.81
C ALA A 185 -12.38 0.82 31.57
N GLU A 186 -13.07 1.49 32.49
CA GLU A 186 -14.51 1.76 32.41
C GLU A 186 -14.79 3.26 32.58
N PRO A 187 -14.65 4.05 31.50
CA PRO A 187 -15.08 5.44 31.53
C PRO A 187 -16.61 5.53 31.68
N PRO A 188 -17.12 6.52 32.44
CA PRO A 188 -18.56 6.76 32.56
C PRO A 188 -19.23 6.92 31.18
N GLY A 189 -20.41 6.32 30.99
CA GLY A 189 -21.16 6.36 29.73
C GLY A 189 -20.55 5.53 28.60
N ARG A 190 -19.67 4.58 28.91
CA ARG A 190 -19.02 3.67 27.93
C ARG A 190 -19.03 2.20 28.40
N THR A 191 -20.09 1.82 29.12
CA THR A 191 -20.37 0.44 29.52
C THR A 191 -20.87 -0.39 28.33
N GLU A 192 -21.01 -1.71 28.52
CA GLU A 192 -21.71 -2.57 27.54
C GLU A 192 -23.15 -2.12 27.30
N ALA A 193 -23.86 -1.71 28.35
CA ALA A 193 -25.22 -1.21 28.23
C ALA A 193 -25.28 0.07 27.39
N ASP A 194 -24.31 0.98 27.57
CA ASP A 194 -24.24 2.22 26.78
C ASP A 194 -23.98 1.93 25.30
N PHE A 195 -23.05 1.01 25.00
CA PHE A 195 -22.76 0.64 23.61
C PHE A 195 -23.93 -0.07 22.94
N ALA A 196 -24.63 -0.95 23.67
CA ALA A 196 -25.85 -1.59 23.19
C ALA A 196 -26.97 -0.57 22.91
N ALA A 197 -27.17 0.39 23.81
CA ALA A 197 -28.14 1.47 23.63
C ALA A 197 -27.79 2.36 22.42
N TRP A 198 -26.52 2.70 22.26
CA TRP A 198 -26.05 3.49 21.11
C TRP A 198 -26.22 2.73 19.78
N THR A 199 -25.95 1.42 19.77
CA THR A 199 -26.17 0.55 18.60
C THR A 199 -27.66 0.46 18.27
N ALA A 200 -28.54 0.34 19.26
CA ALA A 200 -29.99 0.30 19.05
C ALA A 200 -30.52 1.62 18.48
N ALA A 201 -30.03 2.76 18.98
CA ALA A 201 -30.35 4.07 18.42
C ALA A 201 -29.85 4.20 16.97
N ALA A 202 -28.62 3.74 16.69
CA ALA A 202 -28.05 3.78 15.35
C ALA A 202 -28.84 2.94 14.33
N ASP A 203 -29.42 1.81 14.76
CA ASP A 203 -30.27 1.00 13.89
C ASP A 203 -31.61 1.68 13.59
N ALA A 204 -32.22 2.33 14.59
CA ALA A 204 -33.45 3.09 14.42
C ALA A 204 -33.26 4.33 13.53
N ASP A 205 -32.16 5.04 13.72
CA ASP A 205 -31.90 6.32 13.04
C ASP A 205 -31.24 6.13 11.66
N GLY A 206 -30.56 5.00 11.44
CA GLY A 206 -29.81 4.73 10.21
C GLY A 206 -28.48 5.47 10.11
N TRP A 207 -27.98 6.03 11.22
CA TRP A 207 -26.68 6.69 11.33
C TRP A 207 -26.22 6.68 12.80
N ALA A 208 -24.94 6.93 13.04
CA ALA A 208 -24.41 7.18 14.38
C ALA A 208 -23.48 8.39 14.40
N LEU A 209 -23.41 9.05 15.54
CA LEU A 209 -22.52 10.18 15.79
C LEU A 209 -21.54 9.83 16.90
N ASP A 210 -20.27 10.05 16.61
CA ASP A 210 -19.16 10.06 17.56
C ASP A 210 -18.87 11.52 17.91
N ASP A 211 -19.18 11.89 19.15
CA ASP A 211 -18.80 13.17 19.72
C ASP A 211 -17.60 12.99 20.65
N GLN A 212 -16.40 13.06 20.07
CA GLN A 212 -15.12 13.07 20.79
C GLN A 212 -14.84 11.77 21.57
N LEU A 213 -15.30 10.62 21.06
CA LEU A 213 -15.05 9.30 21.64
C LEU A 213 -13.61 8.84 21.43
N VAL A 214 -13.03 9.16 20.26
CA VAL A 214 -11.63 8.88 19.94
C VAL A 214 -10.69 9.83 20.68
N ALA A 215 -10.85 11.14 20.46
CA ALA A 215 -9.98 12.18 20.98
C ALA A 215 -10.75 13.51 21.12
N PRO A 216 -10.35 14.38 22.06
CA PRO A 216 -10.92 15.73 22.19
C PRO A 216 -10.84 16.51 20.88
N GLY A 217 -11.91 17.20 20.55
CA GLY A 217 -12.04 17.98 19.32
C GLY A 217 -12.38 17.20 18.07
N LEU A 218 -12.34 15.87 18.09
CA LEU A 218 -12.68 15.03 16.93
C LEU A 218 -14.15 14.63 16.95
N VAL A 219 -14.89 14.89 15.87
CA VAL A 219 -16.29 14.45 15.73
C VAL A 219 -16.45 13.67 14.43
N ALA A 220 -17.24 12.60 14.43
CA ALA A 220 -17.48 11.80 13.25
C ALA A 220 -18.94 11.37 13.11
N LEU A 221 -19.46 11.44 11.89
CA LEU A 221 -20.78 10.93 11.54
C LEU A 221 -20.60 9.68 10.68
N ALA A 222 -21.33 8.61 10.96
CA ALA A 222 -21.29 7.38 10.17
C ALA A 222 -22.66 6.95 9.65
N VAL A 223 -22.70 6.42 8.43
CA VAL A 223 -23.89 5.84 7.79
C VAL A 223 -23.55 4.44 7.27
N PRO A 224 -24.40 3.41 7.52
CA PRO A 224 -24.15 2.07 7.04
C PRO A 224 -24.45 1.94 5.54
N VAL A 225 -23.59 1.21 4.84
CA VAL A 225 -23.87 0.58 3.56
C VAL A 225 -24.42 -0.81 3.86
N ARG A 226 -25.63 -1.08 3.37
CA ARG A 226 -26.32 -2.34 3.63
C ARG A 226 -26.31 -3.25 2.40
N ASP A 227 -26.28 -4.55 2.63
CA ASP A 227 -26.50 -5.55 1.59
C ASP A 227 -28.00 -5.67 1.23
N PRO A 228 -28.38 -6.47 0.22
CA PRO A 228 -29.78 -6.64 -0.17
C PRO A 228 -30.68 -7.22 0.93
N ASP A 229 -30.11 -7.90 1.93
CA ASP A 229 -30.84 -8.44 3.09
C ASP A 229 -30.96 -7.39 4.22
N GLY A 230 -30.48 -6.15 3.99
CA GLY A 230 -30.52 -5.05 4.95
C GLY A 230 -29.40 -5.10 6.01
N ARG A 231 -28.44 -6.01 5.91
CA ARG A 231 -27.35 -6.12 6.90
C ARG A 231 -26.25 -5.10 6.61
N PRO A 232 -25.69 -4.43 7.63
CA PRO A 232 -24.57 -3.52 7.42
C PRO A 232 -23.31 -4.31 7.02
N VAL A 233 -22.67 -3.93 5.92
CA VAL A 233 -21.45 -4.57 5.39
C VAL A 233 -20.25 -3.64 5.34
N CYS A 234 -20.51 -2.34 5.40
CA CYS A 234 -19.53 -1.28 5.40
C CYS A 234 -20.19 -0.04 6.03
N ALA A 235 -19.41 0.90 6.53
CA ALA A 235 -19.85 2.20 6.99
C ALA A 235 -19.04 3.28 6.27
N ILE A 236 -19.72 4.34 5.82
CA ILE A 236 -19.07 5.58 5.40
C ILE A 236 -19.03 6.49 6.62
N SER A 237 -17.86 7.03 6.94
CA SER A 237 -17.66 7.96 8.05
C SER A 237 -17.08 9.27 7.55
N VAL A 238 -17.66 10.40 7.97
CA VAL A 238 -17.13 11.75 7.75
C VAL A 238 -16.53 12.23 9.05
N LEU A 239 -15.26 12.63 9.00
CA LEU A 239 -14.48 13.09 10.14
C LEU A 239 -14.27 14.60 10.08
N ALA A 240 -14.65 15.29 11.15
CA ALA A 240 -14.52 16.73 11.30
C ALA A 240 -13.90 17.11 12.66
N HIS A 241 -13.64 18.41 12.83
CA HIS A 241 -13.15 18.98 14.08
C HIS A 241 -14.18 19.92 14.70
N THR A 242 -14.31 19.93 16.02
CA THR A 242 -15.28 20.76 16.76
C THR A 242 -15.14 22.25 16.50
N GLY A 243 -13.94 22.70 16.14
CA GLY A 243 -13.68 24.07 15.69
C GLY A 243 -14.42 24.48 14.40
N ARG A 244 -14.98 23.53 13.64
CA ARG A 244 -15.82 23.81 12.45
C ARG A 244 -17.26 23.35 12.64
N HIS A 245 -17.45 22.16 13.19
CA HIS A 245 -18.75 21.54 13.35
C HIS A 245 -18.88 20.96 14.75
N SER A 246 -19.93 21.34 15.48
CA SER A 246 -20.44 20.46 16.54
C SER A 246 -20.97 19.16 15.92
N GLY A 247 -21.18 18.12 16.74
CA GLY A 247 -21.73 16.86 16.24
C GLY A 247 -23.09 17.02 15.54
N ASP A 248 -24.00 17.82 16.12
CA ASP A 248 -25.30 18.13 15.50
C ASP A 248 -25.15 18.94 14.19
N ALA A 249 -24.22 19.90 14.14
CA ALA A 249 -23.96 20.66 12.94
C ALA A 249 -23.37 19.79 11.82
N LEU A 250 -22.49 18.85 12.17
CA LEU A 250 -21.95 17.87 11.22
C LEU A 250 -23.07 16.98 10.67
N ARG A 251 -23.95 16.47 11.54
CA ARG A 251 -25.12 15.69 11.12
C ARG A 251 -25.98 16.46 10.13
N ALA A 252 -26.37 17.69 10.48
CA ALA A 252 -27.20 18.53 9.61
C ALA A 252 -26.53 18.81 8.25
N HIS A 253 -25.20 18.95 8.24
CA HIS A 253 -24.43 19.24 7.04
C HIS A 253 -24.23 18.02 6.12
N ALA A 254 -23.92 16.86 6.68
CA ALA A 254 -23.39 15.72 5.91
C ALA A 254 -24.39 14.57 5.69
N LEU A 255 -25.37 14.38 6.58
CA LEU A 255 -26.17 13.15 6.64
C LEU A 255 -26.85 12.80 5.31
N ALA A 256 -27.58 13.75 4.70
CA ALA A 256 -28.32 13.49 3.47
C ALA A 256 -27.40 13.05 2.31
N THR A 257 -26.28 13.74 2.14
CA THR A 257 -25.27 13.42 1.10
C THR A 257 -24.62 12.07 1.36
N MET A 258 -24.31 11.76 2.63
CA MET A 258 -23.74 10.47 3.03
C MET A 258 -24.71 9.31 2.77
N THR A 259 -25.98 9.46 3.13
CA THR A 259 -27.01 8.43 2.90
C THR A 259 -27.18 8.11 1.41
N GLU A 260 -27.16 9.14 0.56
CA GLU A 260 -27.26 8.96 -0.88
C GLU A 260 -26.03 8.24 -1.46
N GLU A 261 -24.83 8.60 -1.00
CA GLU A 261 -23.61 7.91 -1.44
C GLU A 261 -23.50 6.48 -0.89
N ALA A 262 -24.03 6.21 0.31
CA ALA A 262 -24.14 4.85 0.84
C ALA A 262 -24.99 3.95 -0.06
N ARG A 263 -26.11 4.46 -0.61
CA ARG A 263 -26.92 3.73 -1.60
C ARG A 263 -26.14 3.49 -2.89
N ARG A 264 -25.45 4.50 -3.42
CA ARG A 264 -24.59 4.34 -4.62
C ARG A 264 -23.51 3.27 -4.44
N ILE A 265 -22.89 3.21 -3.25
CA ILE A 265 -21.92 2.17 -2.93
C ILE A 265 -22.60 0.80 -2.88
N ALA A 266 -23.76 0.68 -2.25
CA ALA A 266 -24.51 -0.58 -2.21
C ALA A 266 -24.85 -1.06 -3.64
N ASP A 267 -25.31 -0.17 -4.52
CA ASP A 267 -25.60 -0.47 -5.92
C ASP A 267 -24.34 -0.90 -6.69
N ALA A 268 -23.20 -0.25 -6.45
CA ALA A 268 -21.93 -0.65 -7.06
C ALA A 268 -21.43 -2.02 -6.55
N LEU A 269 -21.71 -2.35 -5.29
CA LEU A 269 -21.33 -3.62 -4.68
C LEU A 269 -22.27 -4.76 -5.12
N TYR A 270 -23.57 -4.54 -5.19
CA TYR A 270 -24.57 -5.61 -5.35
C TYR A 270 -25.35 -5.54 -6.66
N GLY A 271 -25.20 -4.48 -7.44
CA GLY A 271 -25.83 -4.34 -8.76
C GLY A 271 -25.35 -5.38 -9.76
N THR A 272 -26.16 -5.61 -10.80
CA THR A 272 -26.06 -6.64 -11.86
C THR A 272 -24.87 -6.50 -12.83
N SER A 273 -23.77 -5.86 -12.41
CA SER A 273 -22.56 -5.80 -13.21
C SER A 273 -21.83 -7.13 -13.15
N ARG A 274 -21.80 -7.88 -14.26
CA ARG A 274 -20.88 -9.03 -14.46
C ARG A 274 -19.47 -8.50 -14.21
N ALA A 275 -18.90 -8.84 -13.05
CA ALA A 275 -17.51 -8.56 -12.78
C ALA A 275 -16.68 -9.14 -13.92
N ALA A 276 -15.91 -8.30 -14.61
CA ALA A 276 -14.88 -8.78 -15.51
C ALA A 276 -14.00 -9.75 -14.71
N VAL A 277 -13.78 -10.95 -15.25
CA VAL A 277 -12.78 -11.86 -14.72
C VAL A 277 -11.45 -11.17 -14.94
N VAL A 278 -10.89 -10.56 -13.90
CA VAL A 278 -9.48 -10.20 -13.91
C VAL A 278 -8.74 -11.53 -14.06
N PRO A 279 -7.86 -11.69 -15.07
CA PRO A 279 -7.04 -12.88 -15.17
C PRO A 279 -6.37 -13.10 -13.82
N PRO A 280 -6.27 -14.35 -13.33
CA PRO A 280 -5.52 -14.59 -12.10
C PRO A 280 -4.17 -13.91 -12.25
N ALA A 281 -3.76 -13.15 -11.23
CA ALA A 281 -2.39 -12.67 -11.15
C ALA A 281 -1.49 -13.87 -11.44
N ALA A 282 -0.47 -13.68 -12.29
CA ALA A 282 0.48 -14.74 -12.59
C ALA A 282 0.91 -15.39 -11.26
N PRO A 283 1.00 -16.73 -11.19
CA PRO A 283 1.35 -17.41 -9.94
C PRO A 283 2.60 -16.74 -9.37
N ALA A 284 2.55 -16.40 -8.07
CA ALA A 284 3.64 -15.67 -7.41
C ALA A 284 4.98 -16.36 -7.76
N PRO A 285 5.87 -15.71 -8.53
CA PRO A 285 7.09 -16.35 -8.95
C PRO A 285 7.99 -16.62 -7.73
N GLY A 286 8.68 -17.76 -7.75
CA GLY A 286 9.93 -17.94 -7.01
C GLY A 286 9.96 -18.97 -5.88
N TYR A 287 8.85 -19.33 -5.21
CA TYR A 287 9.00 -20.21 -4.03
C TYR A 287 9.27 -21.70 -4.36
N ALA A 288 8.99 -22.15 -5.59
CA ALA A 288 9.28 -23.51 -6.02
C ALA A 288 10.79 -23.74 -6.19
N ASP A 289 11.50 -22.73 -6.72
CA ASP A 289 12.93 -22.76 -7.02
C ASP A 289 13.81 -22.27 -5.85
N ALA A 290 13.22 -21.55 -4.88
CA ALA A 290 13.93 -21.01 -3.71
C ALA A 290 14.49 -22.08 -2.75
N LYS A 291 13.86 -23.26 -2.64
CA LYS A 291 14.30 -24.30 -1.69
C LYS A 291 15.64 -24.95 -2.10
N PRO A 292 15.87 -25.29 -3.38
CA PRO A 292 17.20 -25.65 -3.87
C PRO A 292 18.30 -24.61 -3.58
N GLU A 293 18.00 -23.32 -3.72
CA GLU A 293 18.99 -22.24 -3.60
C GLU A 293 19.34 -21.90 -2.13
N LEU A 294 18.34 -21.86 -1.25
CA LEU A 294 18.49 -21.38 0.13
C LEU A 294 18.58 -22.51 1.18
N GLY A 295 18.28 -23.75 0.79
CA GLY A 295 18.41 -24.93 1.64
C GLY A 295 17.63 -24.81 2.97
N PRO A 296 18.23 -25.16 4.12
CA PRO A 296 17.57 -25.17 5.43
C PRO A 296 17.09 -23.79 5.93
N SER A 297 17.56 -22.70 5.30
CA SER A 297 17.22 -21.33 5.70
C SER A 297 15.83 -20.90 5.22
N PHE A 298 15.27 -21.59 4.22
CA PHE A 298 13.99 -21.24 3.61
C PHE A 298 12.81 -22.06 4.18
N LEU A 299 11.81 -21.35 4.68
CA LEU A 299 10.60 -21.94 5.28
C LEU A 299 9.49 -22.09 4.24
N GLN A 300 9.51 -23.21 3.52
CA GLN A 300 8.55 -23.49 2.44
C GLN A 300 7.07 -23.42 2.89
N ALA A 301 6.75 -23.84 4.12
CA ALA A 301 5.38 -23.76 4.62
C ALA A 301 4.87 -22.31 4.78
N LEU A 302 5.75 -21.39 5.20
CA LEU A 302 5.44 -19.96 5.28
C LEU A 302 5.18 -19.40 3.88
N ALA A 303 6.11 -19.62 2.95
CA ALA A 303 6.00 -19.15 1.57
C ALA A 303 4.69 -19.61 0.89
N ARG A 304 4.33 -20.89 1.05
CA ARG A 304 3.09 -21.46 0.49
C ARG A 304 1.84 -20.84 1.12
N GLY A 305 1.85 -20.56 2.41
CA GLY A 305 0.70 -19.93 3.09
C GLY A 305 0.45 -18.51 2.58
N LEU A 306 1.51 -17.72 2.45
CA LEU A 306 1.44 -16.35 1.90
C LEU A 306 0.98 -16.36 0.42
N ALA A 307 1.50 -17.31 -0.39
CA ALA A 307 1.07 -17.46 -1.78
C ALA A 307 -0.43 -17.78 -1.92
N VAL A 308 -0.97 -18.64 -1.05
CA VAL A 308 -2.41 -18.92 -1.00
C VAL A 308 -3.19 -17.64 -0.67
N LEU A 309 -2.72 -16.84 0.28
CA LEU A 309 -3.40 -15.59 0.67
C LEU A 309 -3.48 -14.60 -0.49
N THR A 310 -2.38 -14.37 -1.20
CA THR A 310 -2.36 -13.50 -2.40
C THR A 310 -3.27 -14.05 -3.50
N ALA A 311 -3.26 -15.37 -3.73
CA ALA A 311 -4.05 -16.00 -4.79
C ALA A 311 -5.57 -15.80 -4.61
N LEU A 312 -6.07 -15.75 -3.38
CA LEU A 312 -7.50 -15.50 -3.11
C LEU A 312 -7.98 -14.13 -3.63
N GLY A 313 -7.05 -13.18 -3.81
CA GLY A 313 -7.30 -11.88 -4.43
C GLY A 313 -7.59 -11.95 -5.92
N GLY A 314 -7.33 -13.07 -6.60
CA GLY A 314 -7.44 -13.16 -8.06
C GLY A 314 -8.86 -13.02 -8.63
N ARG A 315 -9.91 -13.12 -7.79
CA ARG A 315 -11.30 -12.95 -8.23
C ARG A 315 -12.18 -12.34 -7.15
N ARG A 316 -13.08 -11.46 -7.57
CA ARG A 316 -14.18 -10.97 -6.74
C ARG A 316 -15.02 -12.12 -6.17
N GLY A 317 -15.33 -12.07 -4.89
CA GLY A 317 -16.04 -13.13 -4.19
C GLY A 317 -15.18 -14.35 -3.82
N GLY A 318 -13.87 -14.29 -4.08
CA GLY A 318 -12.90 -15.32 -3.69
C GLY A 318 -12.86 -16.55 -4.56
N LEU A 319 -12.16 -17.58 -4.07
CA LEU A 319 -11.86 -18.81 -4.78
C LEU A 319 -12.38 -20.04 -4.03
N THR A 320 -12.84 -21.06 -4.75
CA THR A 320 -12.98 -22.41 -4.20
C THR A 320 -11.60 -23.00 -3.91
N LEU A 321 -11.56 -24.08 -3.14
CA LEU A 321 -10.31 -24.77 -2.82
C LEU A 321 -9.54 -25.24 -4.07
N ALA A 322 -10.24 -25.75 -5.10
CA ALA A 322 -9.61 -26.19 -6.35
C ALA A 322 -9.04 -25.00 -7.15
N GLU A 323 -9.78 -23.91 -7.23
CA GLU A 323 -9.31 -22.67 -7.89
C GLU A 323 -8.11 -22.07 -7.15
N ALA A 324 -8.13 -22.05 -5.81
CA ALA A 324 -7.01 -21.57 -5.01
C ALA A 324 -5.75 -22.45 -5.18
N ALA A 325 -5.92 -23.77 -5.28
CA ALA A 325 -4.81 -24.70 -5.53
C ALA A 325 -4.17 -24.45 -6.90
N GLY A 326 -4.99 -24.26 -7.94
CA GLY A 326 -4.53 -23.91 -9.28
C GLY A 326 -3.82 -22.56 -9.33
N ALA A 327 -4.44 -21.52 -8.75
CA ALA A 327 -3.88 -20.16 -8.75
C ALA A 327 -2.58 -20.05 -7.94
N ALA A 328 -2.46 -20.78 -6.83
CA ALA A 328 -1.24 -20.79 -6.02
C ALA A 328 -0.15 -21.73 -6.57
N GLY A 329 -0.46 -22.61 -7.53
CA GLY A 329 0.47 -23.64 -8.01
C GLY A 329 0.75 -24.74 -6.97
N LEU A 330 -0.24 -25.07 -6.13
CA LEU A 330 -0.10 -26.00 -5.01
C LEU A 330 -0.97 -27.25 -5.14
N SER A 331 -0.56 -28.32 -4.47
CA SER A 331 -1.42 -29.50 -4.33
C SER A 331 -2.66 -29.18 -3.50
N TYR A 332 -3.75 -29.90 -3.77
CA TYR A 332 -5.02 -29.75 -3.06
C TYR A 332 -4.86 -29.92 -1.53
N PRO A 333 -4.16 -30.96 -0.99
CA PRO A 333 -3.99 -31.09 0.45
C PRO A 333 -3.18 -29.95 1.08
N SER A 334 -2.13 -29.46 0.40
CA SER A 334 -1.31 -28.34 0.90
C SER A 334 -2.14 -27.05 0.97
N THR A 335 -2.92 -26.77 -0.08
CA THR A 335 -3.80 -25.59 -0.14
C THR A 335 -4.86 -25.66 0.94
N ARG A 336 -5.50 -26.81 1.12
CA ARG A 336 -6.52 -27.02 2.16
C ARG A 336 -5.95 -26.73 3.55
N ARG A 337 -4.76 -27.24 3.86
CA ARG A 337 -4.11 -26.99 5.15
C ARG A 337 -3.85 -25.51 5.38
N ASN A 338 -3.26 -24.81 4.40
CA ASN A 338 -2.99 -23.36 4.51
C ASN A 338 -4.27 -22.55 4.70
N LEU A 339 -5.34 -22.84 3.95
CA LEU A 339 -6.63 -22.15 4.09
C LEU A 339 -7.24 -22.36 5.48
N LEU A 340 -7.15 -23.57 6.03
CA LEU A 340 -7.65 -23.84 7.38
C LEU A 340 -6.85 -23.10 8.45
N THR A 341 -5.52 -23.08 8.34
CA THR A 341 -4.65 -22.29 9.24
C THR A 341 -4.96 -20.79 9.12
N LEU A 342 -5.01 -20.23 7.91
CA LEU A 342 -5.33 -18.82 7.70
C LEU A 342 -6.72 -18.43 8.21
N ARG A 343 -7.70 -19.34 8.10
CA ARG A 343 -9.04 -19.15 8.65
C ARG A 343 -9.03 -19.15 10.17
N GLN A 344 -8.30 -20.08 10.78
CA GLN A 344 -8.13 -20.13 12.24
C GLN A 344 -7.44 -18.87 12.78
N LEU A 345 -6.46 -18.33 12.04
CA LEU A 345 -5.77 -17.09 12.37
C LEU A 345 -6.59 -15.82 12.02
N GLY A 346 -7.75 -15.97 11.40
CA GLY A 346 -8.66 -14.87 11.06
C GLY A 346 -8.27 -14.06 9.82
N TYR A 347 -7.33 -14.52 8.99
CA TYR A 347 -6.92 -13.86 7.73
C TYR A 347 -7.77 -14.26 6.52
N VAL A 348 -8.53 -15.35 6.63
CA VAL A 348 -9.39 -15.87 5.58
C VAL A 348 -10.78 -16.18 6.12
N GLU A 349 -11.81 -15.77 5.39
CA GLU A 349 -13.19 -16.16 5.62
C GLU A 349 -13.62 -17.24 4.65
N GLN A 350 -14.59 -18.07 5.07
CA GLN A 350 -15.24 -19.02 4.19
C GLN A 350 -16.72 -18.66 4.02
N ARG A 351 -17.15 -18.45 2.77
CA ARG A 351 -18.54 -18.19 2.39
C ARG A 351 -19.03 -19.33 1.50
N GLY A 352 -19.80 -20.24 2.09
CA GLY A 352 -20.20 -21.49 1.43
C GLY A 352 -18.97 -22.32 1.02
N ARG A 353 -18.75 -22.48 -0.29
CA ARG A 353 -17.60 -23.22 -0.86
C ARG A 353 -16.39 -22.34 -1.19
N ARG A 354 -16.50 -21.02 -1.03
CA ARG A 354 -15.47 -20.06 -1.42
C ARG A 354 -14.71 -19.54 -0.20
N PHE A 355 -13.43 -19.23 -0.40
CA PHE A 355 -12.53 -18.62 0.55
C PHE A 355 -12.16 -17.21 0.06
N LEU A 356 -12.17 -16.25 0.97
CA LEU A 356 -11.85 -14.85 0.71
C LEU A 356 -10.84 -14.37 1.77
N PRO A 357 -9.92 -13.44 1.44
CA PRO A 357 -9.18 -12.74 2.47
C PRO A 357 -10.16 -11.96 3.37
N SER A 358 -9.89 -11.93 4.66
CA SER A 358 -10.60 -11.04 5.60
C SER A 358 -9.94 -9.64 5.60
N PRO A 359 -10.59 -8.61 6.16
CA PRO A 359 -9.99 -7.29 6.32
C PRO A 359 -8.70 -7.31 7.16
N ARG A 360 -8.57 -8.30 8.05
CA ARG A 360 -7.41 -8.47 8.94
C ARG A 360 -6.07 -8.48 8.23
N VAL A 361 -6.02 -8.92 6.97
CA VAL A 361 -4.77 -8.92 6.19
C VAL A 361 -4.13 -7.54 6.05
N LEU A 362 -4.91 -6.47 6.19
CA LEU A 362 -4.41 -5.08 6.16
C LEU A 362 -3.53 -4.74 7.38
N GLU A 363 -3.65 -5.49 8.47
CA GLU A 363 -2.77 -5.35 9.66
C GLU A 363 -1.31 -5.71 9.33
N LEU A 364 -1.07 -6.41 8.22
CA LEU A 364 0.27 -6.73 7.72
C LEU A 364 0.92 -5.52 7.04
N GLY A 365 0.92 -4.36 7.70
CA GLY A 365 1.70 -3.19 7.29
C GLY A 365 1.06 -2.27 6.25
N TYR A 366 -0.19 -2.50 5.84
CA TYR A 366 -0.84 -1.69 4.81
C TYR A 366 -0.95 -0.21 5.21
N ALA A 367 -1.28 0.10 6.46
CA ALA A 367 -1.39 1.48 6.96
C ALA A 367 -0.08 2.28 6.84
N ARG A 368 1.06 1.62 7.04
CA ARG A 368 2.38 2.24 6.89
C ARG A 368 2.80 2.34 5.42
N LEU A 369 2.58 1.29 4.64
CA LEU A 369 3.03 1.22 3.25
C LEU A 369 2.15 2.07 2.31
N SER A 370 0.88 2.24 2.63
CA SER A 370 -0.06 3.08 1.87
C SER A 370 0.24 4.57 1.95
N THR A 371 1.24 5.01 2.71
CA THR A 371 1.73 6.41 2.73
C THR A 371 3.00 6.61 1.91
N LEU A 372 3.60 5.54 1.35
CA LEU A 372 4.85 5.66 0.59
C LEU A 372 4.68 6.54 -0.66
N THR A 373 5.69 7.35 -0.92
CA THR A 373 5.87 8.08 -2.17
C THR A 373 6.79 7.30 -3.13
N LEU A 374 6.85 7.74 -4.39
CA LEU A 374 7.82 7.27 -5.38
C LEU A 374 9.25 7.40 -4.86
N ALA A 375 9.57 8.50 -4.17
CA ALA A 375 10.88 8.72 -3.57
C ALA A 375 11.19 7.65 -2.50
N ASP A 376 10.24 7.37 -1.59
CA ASP A 376 10.41 6.37 -0.53
C ASP A 376 10.62 4.95 -1.07
N ILE A 377 9.95 4.63 -2.17
CA ILE A 377 10.08 3.35 -2.88
C ILE A 377 11.43 3.28 -3.61
N ALA A 378 11.83 4.34 -4.32
CA ALA A 378 13.04 4.34 -5.13
C ALA A 378 14.34 4.38 -4.31
N GLN A 379 14.36 5.11 -3.19
CA GLN A 379 15.55 5.33 -2.37
C GLN A 379 16.38 4.07 -2.03
N PRO A 380 15.81 2.94 -1.54
CA PRO A 380 16.57 1.72 -1.30
C PRO A 380 17.18 1.13 -2.59
N HIS A 381 16.44 1.14 -3.70
CA HIS A 381 16.89 0.59 -4.98
C HIS A 381 18.02 1.43 -5.58
N LEU A 382 17.96 2.75 -5.41
CA LEU A 382 19.05 3.66 -5.76
C LEU A 382 20.30 3.40 -4.92
N ALA A 383 20.15 3.18 -3.61
CA ALA A 383 21.27 2.88 -2.72
C ALA A 383 21.97 1.58 -3.10
N GLU A 384 21.21 0.53 -3.42
CA GLU A 384 21.77 -0.73 -3.89
C GLU A 384 22.45 -0.59 -5.25
N LEU A 385 21.82 0.13 -6.20
CA LEU A 385 22.41 0.40 -7.51
C LEU A 385 23.75 1.14 -7.35
N ALA A 386 23.77 2.22 -6.56
CA ALA A 386 24.95 3.02 -6.30
C ALA A 386 26.06 2.20 -5.65
N GLY A 387 25.74 1.34 -4.68
CA GLY A 387 26.70 0.42 -4.07
C GLY A 387 27.29 -0.59 -5.07
N ARG A 388 26.48 -1.09 -6.01
CA ARG A 388 26.90 -2.07 -7.01
C ARG A 388 27.78 -1.45 -8.11
N VAL A 389 27.37 -0.30 -8.66
CA VAL A 389 28.10 0.35 -9.75
C VAL A 389 29.18 1.32 -9.26
N ARG A 390 29.19 1.63 -7.95
CA ARG A 390 30.06 2.63 -7.28
C ARG A 390 29.90 4.06 -7.80
N GLU A 391 28.81 4.35 -8.48
CA GLU A 391 28.48 5.67 -9.03
C GLU A 391 27.21 6.23 -8.38
N SER A 392 26.99 7.55 -8.52
CA SER A 392 25.78 8.17 -7.97
C SER A 392 24.55 7.78 -8.76
N ALA A 393 23.48 7.38 -8.07
CA ALA A 393 22.17 7.08 -8.66
C ALA A 393 21.11 8.07 -8.15
N SER A 394 20.26 8.58 -9.04
CA SER A 394 19.18 9.52 -8.67
C SER A 394 17.87 9.16 -9.34
N LEU A 395 16.78 9.70 -8.78
CA LEU A 395 15.46 9.69 -9.36
C LEU A 395 14.96 11.14 -9.49
N ALA A 396 14.41 11.47 -10.65
CA ALA A 396 13.74 12.74 -10.87
C ALA A 396 12.37 12.57 -11.52
N VAL A 397 11.53 13.59 -11.35
CA VAL A 397 10.21 13.73 -11.99
C VAL A 397 10.20 14.96 -12.88
N LEU A 398 9.31 15.01 -13.87
CA LEU A 398 9.18 16.15 -14.78
C LEU A 398 8.19 17.16 -14.20
N ASP A 399 8.59 18.43 -14.14
CA ASP A 399 7.69 19.56 -13.86
C ASP A 399 7.99 20.67 -14.86
N GLY A 400 6.97 21.08 -15.63
CA GLY A 400 7.19 22.10 -16.65
C GLY A 400 8.16 21.60 -17.73
N THR A 401 9.27 22.33 -17.84
CA THR A 401 10.41 22.06 -18.73
C THR A 401 11.66 21.66 -17.94
N GLU A 402 11.51 21.33 -16.66
CA GLU A 402 12.58 21.01 -15.73
C GLU A 402 12.38 19.62 -15.13
N VAL A 403 13.47 19.02 -14.67
CA VAL A 403 13.45 17.81 -13.85
C VAL A 403 13.70 18.17 -12.39
N HIS A 404 12.91 17.58 -11.51
CA HIS A 404 13.01 17.75 -10.07
C HIS A 404 13.54 16.48 -9.44
N TYR A 405 14.68 16.58 -8.76
CA TYR A 405 15.27 15.45 -8.06
C TYR A 405 14.48 15.16 -6.80
N VAL A 406 13.97 13.93 -6.66
CA VAL A 406 13.13 13.52 -5.52
C VAL A 406 13.82 12.49 -4.63
N ALA A 407 14.77 11.72 -5.17
CA ALA A 407 15.57 10.77 -4.40
C ALA A 407 17.00 10.65 -4.96
N ARG A 408 17.97 10.33 -4.11
CA ARG A 408 19.38 10.21 -4.50
C ARG A 408 20.16 9.30 -3.56
N ALA A 409 21.04 8.48 -4.12
CA ALA A 409 22.09 7.76 -3.42
C ALA A 409 23.44 8.15 -4.03
N ALA A 410 24.25 8.88 -3.25
CA ALA A 410 25.55 9.38 -3.70
C ALA A 410 26.69 8.51 -3.14
N THR A 411 27.67 8.19 -3.97
CA THR A 411 28.94 7.59 -3.55
C THR A 411 30.00 8.66 -3.29
N GLU A 412 30.10 9.68 -4.16
CA GLU A 412 30.95 10.87 -4.04
C GLU A 412 30.32 12.10 -4.74
N GLN A 413 30.87 13.31 -4.53
CA GLN A 413 30.46 14.50 -5.29
C GLN A 413 31.10 14.48 -6.69
N ILE A 414 30.27 14.31 -7.73
CA ILE A 414 30.70 14.26 -9.14
C ILE A 414 30.53 15.60 -9.84
N THR A 415 29.70 16.47 -9.27
CA THR A 415 29.35 17.78 -9.84
C THR A 415 29.85 18.89 -8.93
N SER A 416 30.32 19.99 -9.51
CA SER A 416 30.67 21.21 -8.75
C SER A 416 29.44 21.80 -8.04
N ALA A 417 28.25 21.60 -8.62
CA ALA A 417 26.96 21.90 -8.00
C ALA A 417 26.52 20.75 -7.07
N ARG A 418 26.12 21.09 -5.85
CA ARG A 418 25.55 20.13 -4.89
C ARG A 418 24.13 19.72 -5.33
N ILE A 419 23.99 18.62 -6.07
CA ILE A 419 22.68 18.06 -6.44
C ILE A 419 22.09 17.29 -5.26
N THR A 420 21.03 17.82 -4.66
CA THR A 420 20.24 17.17 -3.59
C THR A 420 18.78 17.04 -3.99
N PRO A 421 17.98 16.18 -3.34
CA PRO A 421 16.52 16.25 -3.46
C PRO A 421 16.02 17.69 -3.32
N GLY A 422 15.08 18.08 -4.19
CA GLY A 422 14.61 19.46 -4.36
C GLY A 422 15.32 20.26 -5.46
N THR A 423 16.48 19.81 -5.95
CA THR A 423 17.20 20.46 -7.06
C THR A 423 16.39 20.38 -8.34
N ARG A 424 16.31 21.49 -9.07
CA ARG A 424 15.70 21.59 -10.40
C ARG A 424 16.78 21.77 -11.45
N LEU A 425 16.67 21.03 -12.56
CA LEU A 425 17.59 21.16 -13.70
C LEU A 425 16.80 21.19 -15.02
N PRO A 426 17.32 21.86 -16.06
CA PRO A 426 16.65 21.90 -17.36
C PRO A 426 16.53 20.51 -17.98
N ALA A 427 15.31 20.15 -18.42
CA ALA A 427 15.06 18.81 -18.95
C ALA A 427 15.84 18.53 -20.26
N TYR A 428 16.04 19.55 -21.11
CA TYR A 428 16.72 19.38 -22.40
C TYR A 428 18.20 18.97 -22.30
N ALA A 429 18.87 19.38 -21.21
CA ALA A 429 20.30 19.15 -20.98
C ALA A 429 20.57 17.96 -20.03
N THR A 430 19.55 17.20 -19.62
CA THR A 430 19.69 16.07 -18.69
C THR A 430 19.18 14.77 -19.29
N SER A 431 19.81 13.65 -18.95
CA SER A 431 19.39 12.32 -19.41
C SER A 431 17.97 11.98 -18.92
N MET A 432 17.67 12.24 -17.65
CA MET A 432 16.33 12.04 -17.08
C MET A 432 15.28 12.92 -17.75
N GLY A 433 15.61 14.18 -18.03
CA GLY A 433 14.69 15.09 -18.71
C GLY A 433 14.36 14.64 -20.11
N ARG A 434 15.35 14.15 -20.86
CA ARG A 434 15.12 13.57 -22.20
C ARG A 434 14.26 12.33 -22.16
N VAL A 435 14.51 11.42 -21.22
CA VAL A 435 13.68 10.23 -21.03
C VAL A 435 12.23 10.61 -20.74
N LEU A 436 12.02 11.57 -19.83
CA LEU A 436 10.68 11.99 -19.42
C LEU A 436 9.95 12.74 -20.53
N LEU A 437 10.61 13.66 -21.21
CA LEU A 437 10.04 14.39 -22.35
C LEU A 437 9.72 13.46 -23.52
N ALA A 438 10.57 12.47 -23.78
CA ALA A 438 10.37 11.50 -24.86
C ALA A 438 9.13 10.61 -24.64
N ASP A 439 8.73 10.39 -23.38
CA ASP A 439 7.59 9.55 -23.01
C ASP A 439 6.24 10.29 -22.99
N LEU A 440 6.26 11.62 -23.09
CA LEU A 440 5.02 12.40 -23.13
C LEU A 440 4.19 12.08 -24.38
N PRO A 441 2.84 12.17 -24.29
CA PRO A 441 2.00 12.16 -25.46
C PRO A 441 2.48 13.20 -26.48
N GLU A 442 2.47 12.83 -27.75
CA GLU A 442 3.08 13.62 -28.83
C GLU A 442 2.68 15.10 -28.84
N ALA A 443 1.41 15.41 -28.56
CA ALA A 443 0.94 16.80 -28.47
C ALA A 443 1.56 17.56 -27.29
N GLU A 444 1.58 16.96 -26.10
CA GLU A 444 2.19 17.57 -24.91
C GLU A 444 3.71 17.68 -25.09
N ARG A 445 4.35 16.66 -25.66
CA ARG A 445 5.79 16.67 -25.97
C ARG A 445 6.18 17.86 -26.83
N ARG A 446 5.44 18.12 -27.92
CA ARG A 446 5.67 19.29 -28.78
C ARG A 446 5.49 20.60 -28.02
N GLU A 447 4.41 20.73 -27.25
CA GLU A 447 4.16 21.91 -26.43
C GLU A 447 5.30 22.19 -25.45
N ARG A 448 5.80 21.16 -24.76
CA ARG A 448 6.96 21.29 -23.87
C ARG A 448 8.20 21.72 -24.63
N ILE A 449 8.46 21.12 -25.80
CA ILE A 449 9.63 21.45 -26.63
C ILE A 449 9.58 22.92 -27.10
N ASP A 450 8.42 23.40 -27.53
CA ASP A 450 8.22 24.78 -27.99
C ASP A 450 8.34 25.79 -26.84
N ALA A 451 8.00 25.37 -25.61
CA ALA A 451 8.20 26.17 -24.40
C ALA A 451 9.66 26.22 -23.93
N LEU A 452 10.52 25.28 -24.35
CA LEU A 452 11.93 25.27 -23.96
C LEU A 452 12.65 26.51 -24.46
N ARG A 453 13.60 27.00 -23.65
CA ARG A 453 14.56 28.04 -24.03
C ARG A 453 15.98 27.52 -23.79
N PRO A 454 16.48 26.60 -24.65
CA PRO A 454 17.79 26.00 -24.45
C PRO A 454 18.90 27.06 -24.42
N ARG A 455 19.78 26.98 -23.42
CA ARG A 455 20.99 27.79 -23.30
C ARG A 455 22.20 26.87 -23.41
N ALA A 456 23.29 27.35 -23.99
CA ALA A 456 24.54 26.61 -23.97
C ALA A 456 25.12 26.65 -22.55
N LEU A 457 24.99 25.56 -21.80
CA LEU A 457 25.58 25.40 -20.46
C LEU A 457 27.05 25.00 -20.55
N THR A 458 27.37 24.27 -21.62
CA THR A 458 28.71 23.86 -22.02
C THR A 458 28.83 23.96 -23.56
N PRO A 459 30.03 23.82 -24.14
CA PRO A 459 30.19 23.70 -25.58
C PRO A 459 29.47 22.49 -26.22
N HIS A 460 29.08 21.50 -25.42
CA HIS A 460 28.42 20.27 -25.88
C HIS A 460 26.89 20.33 -25.79
N THR A 461 26.32 21.34 -25.12
CA THR A 461 24.89 21.41 -24.88
C THR A 461 24.08 21.50 -26.18
N LEU A 462 23.12 20.59 -26.35
CA LEU A 462 22.20 20.60 -27.46
C LEU A 462 21.17 21.74 -27.32
N THR A 463 21.32 22.78 -28.14
CA THR A 463 20.46 23.97 -28.09
C THR A 463 19.44 24.07 -29.22
N SER A 464 19.61 23.30 -30.30
CA SER A 464 18.69 23.30 -31.46
C SER A 464 17.39 22.54 -31.14
N PRO A 465 16.21 23.18 -31.21
CA PRO A 465 14.92 22.51 -30.97
C PRO A 465 14.68 21.32 -31.91
N ARG A 466 15.06 21.44 -33.19
CA ARG A 466 14.93 20.35 -34.17
C ARG A 466 15.83 19.17 -33.82
N ALA A 467 17.06 19.43 -33.40
CA ALA A 467 17.99 18.38 -33.02
C ALA A 467 17.58 17.71 -31.69
N LEU A 468 17.02 18.50 -30.76
CA LEU A 468 16.43 17.97 -29.54
C LEU A 468 15.23 17.07 -29.84
N ALA A 469 14.30 17.50 -30.70
CA ALA A 469 13.16 16.68 -31.12
C ALA A 469 13.61 15.33 -31.72
N ALA A 470 14.57 15.34 -32.65
CA ALA A 470 15.13 14.12 -33.22
C ALA A 470 15.80 13.21 -32.18
N THR A 471 16.44 13.82 -31.17
CA THR A 471 17.02 13.10 -30.04
C THR A 471 15.95 12.46 -29.16
N LEU A 472 14.85 13.17 -28.87
CA LEU A 472 13.72 12.63 -28.10
C LEU A 472 13.01 11.50 -28.85
N ASP A 473 12.87 11.57 -30.17
CA ASP A 473 12.36 10.46 -30.98
C ASP A 473 13.25 9.22 -30.89
N ARG A 474 14.57 9.42 -30.84
CA ARG A 474 15.53 8.33 -30.62
C ARG A 474 15.39 7.74 -29.21
N VAL A 475 15.33 8.58 -28.19
CA VAL A 475 15.15 8.16 -26.78
C VAL A 475 13.84 7.38 -26.59
N ALA A 476 12.75 7.81 -27.24
CA ALA A 476 11.46 7.11 -27.20
C ALA A 476 11.57 5.68 -27.77
N ARG A 477 12.35 5.49 -28.84
CA ARG A 477 12.58 4.16 -29.43
C ARG A 477 13.55 3.30 -28.62
N GLU A 478 14.62 3.90 -28.09
CA GLU A 478 15.70 3.20 -27.39
C GLU A 478 15.39 2.92 -25.91
N GLY A 479 14.42 3.65 -25.34
CA GLY A 479 13.99 3.52 -23.95
C GLY A 479 15.03 3.99 -22.93
N HIS A 480 16.04 4.75 -23.35
CA HIS A 480 17.05 5.33 -22.49
C HIS A 480 17.66 6.58 -23.12
N ALA A 481 18.28 7.43 -22.31
CA ALA A 481 19.03 8.58 -22.80
C ALA A 481 20.41 8.62 -22.17
N LEU A 482 21.42 8.78 -23.02
CA LEU A 482 22.79 9.09 -22.63
C LEU A 482 23.05 10.56 -22.95
N VAL A 483 23.57 11.29 -21.97
CA VAL A 483 23.95 12.69 -22.09
C VAL A 483 25.40 12.83 -21.65
N ASP A 484 26.24 13.33 -22.55
CA ASP A 484 27.67 13.50 -22.32
C ASP A 484 28.02 14.99 -22.29
N GLN A 485 28.40 15.46 -21.11
CA GLN A 485 28.99 16.78 -20.87
C GLN A 485 28.12 17.98 -21.26
N GLU A 486 26.81 17.80 -21.42
CA GLU A 486 25.89 18.88 -21.83
C GLU A 486 25.43 19.77 -20.68
N LEU A 487 25.34 19.22 -19.47
CA LEU A 487 24.96 19.98 -18.27
C LEU A 487 26.17 20.65 -17.62
N GLU A 488 27.26 19.89 -17.48
CA GLU A 488 28.52 20.30 -16.87
C GLU A 488 29.66 19.59 -17.62
N ALA A 489 30.77 20.29 -17.88
CA ALA A 489 31.93 19.68 -18.52
C ALA A 489 32.49 18.57 -17.62
N GLY A 490 32.84 17.42 -18.20
CA GLY A 490 33.27 16.26 -17.43
C GLY A 490 32.16 15.47 -16.73
N LEU A 491 30.87 15.80 -16.91
CA LEU A 491 29.75 15.02 -16.39
C LEU A 491 29.11 14.16 -17.47
N ARG A 492 28.98 12.85 -17.22
CA ARG A 492 28.19 11.93 -18.07
C ARG A 492 27.01 11.39 -17.27
N SER A 493 25.88 11.15 -17.94
CA SER A 493 24.72 10.53 -17.29
C SER A 493 23.91 9.66 -18.23
N LEU A 494 23.43 8.53 -17.70
CA LEU A 494 22.57 7.57 -18.39
C LEU A 494 21.26 7.44 -17.60
N ALA A 495 20.12 7.56 -18.26
CA ALA A 495 18.80 7.44 -17.63
C ALA A 495 17.87 6.47 -18.35
N VAL A 496 16.92 5.89 -17.59
CA VAL A 496 15.80 5.09 -18.08
C VAL A 496 14.50 5.53 -17.38
N PRO A 497 13.32 5.34 -18.01
CA PRO A 497 12.05 5.74 -17.40
C PRO A 497 11.69 4.79 -16.25
N VAL A 498 10.91 5.30 -15.30
CA VAL A 498 10.16 4.53 -14.31
C VAL A 498 8.68 4.72 -14.62
N ARG A 499 8.01 3.64 -14.98
CA ARG A 499 6.62 3.64 -15.45
C ARG A 499 5.65 3.18 -14.37
N ASP A 500 4.45 3.74 -14.38
CA ASP A 500 3.34 3.19 -13.63
C ASP A 500 2.67 2.02 -14.38
N ARG A 501 1.64 1.42 -13.78
CA ARG A 501 0.90 0.31 -14.39
C ARG A 501 0.15 0.65 -15.69
N SER A 502 -0.04 1.94 -15.99
CA SER A 502 -0.59 2.38 -17.27
C SER A 502 0.46 2.43 -18.38
N GLY A 503 1.73 2.18 -18.02
CA GLY A 503 2.86 2.26 -18.92
C GLY A 503 3.40 3.68 -19.09
N ARG A 504 2.88 4.69 -18.38
CA ARG A 504 3.36 6.07 -18.44
C ARG A 504 4.53 6.30 -17.50
N ALA A 505 5.56 7.02 -17.95
CA ALA A 505 6.66 7.44 -17.10
C ALA A 505 6.18 8.42 -16.02
N VAL A 506 6.37 8.05 -14.75
CA VAL A 506 6.09 8.87 -13.56
C VAL A 506 7.37 9.43 -12.93
N GLY A 507 8.52 8.97 -13.41
CA GLY A 507 9.85 9.42 -13.03
C GLY A 507 10.90 8.83 -13.97
N ALA A 508 12.16 9.19 -13.77
CA ALA A 508 13.30 8.58 -14.44
C ALA A 508 14.42 8.36 -13.43
N VAL A 509 15.09 7.22 -13.53
CA VAL A 509 16.29 6.92 -12.75
C VAL A 509 17.52 7.09 -13.60
N ASN A 510 18.59 7.61 -13.02
CA ASN A 510 19.87 7.73 -13.71
C ASN A 510 21.05 7.21 -12.90
N ILE A 511 22.15 7.01 -13.63
CA ILE A 511 23.50 6.96 -13.07
C ILE A 511 24.23 8.20 -13.60
N ALA A 512 24.89 8.92 -12.69
CA ALA A 512 25.75 10.04 -13.00
C ALA A 512 27.19 9.71 -12.60
N LEU A 513 28.15 10.03 -13.46
CA LEU A 513 29.56 9.70 -13.31
C LEU A 513 30.45 10.73 -14.01
N HIS A 514 31.73 10.74 -13.68
CA HIS A 514 32.72 11.54 -14.40
C HIS A 514 32.90 11.00 -15.83
N ALA A 515 33.01 11.90 -16.80
CA ALA A 515 33.32 11.55 -18.17
C ALA A 515 34.79 11.09 -18.25
N GLY A 516 34.98 9.78 -18.44
CA GLY A 516 36.28 9.19 -18.72
C GLY A 516 36.70 9.31 -20.18
N PRO A 517 37.90 8.83 -20.53
CA PRO A 517 38.41 8.85 -21.91
C PRO A 517 37.67 7.88 -22.84
N GLU A 518 36.88 6.95 -22.30
CA GLU A 518 36.11 6.01 -23.09
C GLU A 518 34.93 6.69 -23.83
N PRO A 519 34.59 6.23 -25.04
CA PRO A 519 33.39 6.64 -25.75
C PRO A 519 32.13 6.52 -24.88
N PRO A 520 31.21 7.50 -24.92
CA PRO A 520 29.97 7.49 -24.13
C PRO A 520 29.18 6.18 -24.27
N GLU A 521 29.15 5.60 -25.47
CA GLU A 521 28.37 4.40 -25.79
C GLU A 521 28.85 3.19 -24.98
N ARG A 522 30.16 3.02 -24.78
CA ARG A 522 30.71 1.93 -23.98
C ARG A 522 30.29 2.02 -22.51
N THR A 523 30.28 3.23 -21.96
CA THR A 523 29.74 3.49 -20.62
C THR A 523 28.25 3.16 -20.56
N GLY A 524 27.50 3.54 -21.60
CA GLY A 524 26.08 3.23 -21.75
C GLY A 524 25.81 1.73 -21.68
N ASP A 525 26.47 0.95 -22.54
CA ASP A 525 26.29 -0.50 -22.65
C ASP A 525 26.63 -1.24 -21.35
N ALA A 526 27.66 -0.79 -20.63
CA ALA A 526 28.07 -1.39 -19.36
C ALA A 526 27.07 -1.15 -18.23
N LEU A 527 26.47 0.04 -18.16
CA LEU A 527 25.62 0.46 -17.03
C LEU A 527 24.12 0.22 -17.27
N LEU A 528 23.69 0.16 -18.54
CA LEU A 528 22.28 0.06 -18.90
C LEU A 528 21.57 -1.17 -18.30
N PRO A 529 22.15 -2.39 -18.29
CA PRO A 529 21.50 -3.55 -17.68
C PRO A 529 21.22 -3.36 -16.18
N ALA A 530 22.21 -2.81 -15.46
CA ALA A 530 22.11 -2.53 -14.03
C ALA A 530 21.04 -1.49 -13.73
N LEU A 531 20.98 -0.43 -14.55
CA LEU A 531 20.01 0.66 -14.43
C LEU A 531 18.58 0.19 -14.76
N ARG A 532 18.40 -0.59 -15.83
CA ARG A 532 17.09 -1.20 -16.18
C ARG A 532 16.58 -2.14 -15.09
N ALA A 533 17.46 -2.96 -14.51
CA ALA A 533 17.09 -3.82 -13.38
C ALA A 533 16.70 -3.02 -12.13
N CYS A 534 17.29 -1.84 -11.90
CA CYS A 534 16.86 -0.94 -10.82
C CYS A 534 15.46 -0.38 -11.11
N ALA A 535 15.24 0.15 -12.32
CA ALA A 535 13.94 0.67 -12.73
C ALA A 535 12.83 -0.38 -12.62
N ALA A 536 13.05 -1.60 -13.14
CA ALA A 536 12.06 -2.67 -13.10
C ALA A 536 11.64 -3.06 -11.67
N ARG A 537 12.57 -3.01 -10.71
CA ARG A 537 12.25 -3.26 -9.29
C ARG A 537 11.42 -2.14 -8.67
N ILE A 538 11.74 -0.89 -9.00
CA ILE A 538 10.94 0.27 -8.60
C ILE A 538 9.54 0.16 -9.20
N GLU A 539 9.42 -0.15 -10.48
CA GLU A 539 8.13 -0.33 -11.18
C GLU A 539 7.30 -1.46 -10.57
N SER A 540 7.92 -2.59 -10.20
CA SER A 540 7.24 -3.69 -9.51
C SER A 540 6.67 -3.24 -8.16
N ASP A 541 7.46 -2.52 -7.36
CA ASP A 541 6.99 -1.99 -6.08
C ASP A 541 5.88 -0.94 -6.26
N LEU A 542 5.98 -0.09 -7.29
CA LEU A 542 4.95 0.90 -7.62
C LEU A 542 3.63 0.23 -8.03
N ALA A 543 3.69 -0.82 -8.84
CA ALA A 543 2.50 -1.53 -9.29
C ALA A 543 1.70 -2.11 -8.12
N VAL A 544 2.39 -2.53 -7.06
CA VAL A 544 1.76 -3.03 -5.83
C VAL A 544 1.29 -1.87 -4.94
N ALA A 545 2.17 -0.91 -4.63
CA ALA A 545 1.87 0.17 -3.69
C ALA A 545 0.77 1.10 -4.18
N PHE A 546 0.72 1.31 -5.49
CA PHE A 546 -0.28 2.09 -6.18
C PHE A 546 -1.05 1.17 -7.11
N ALA A 547 -1.66 0.09 -6.61
CA ALA A 547 -2.52 -0.79 -7.44
C ALA A 547 -3.80 -0.08 -7.89
N ASP A 548 -4.31 0.85 -7.08
CA ASP A 548 -5.62 1.47 -7.29
C ASP A 548 -5.62 3.00 -7.33
N GLY A 549 -4.47 3.67 -7.19
CA GLY A 549 -4.37 5.14 -7.16
C GLY A 549 -3.22 5.71 -8.01
N PRO A 550 -3.19 7.03 -8.26
CA PRO A 550 -2.06 7.66 -8.93
C PRO A 550 -0.79 7.56 -8.06
N VAL A 551 0.38 7.55 -8.71
CA VAL A 551 1.68 7.58 -8.02
C VAL A 551 1.88 8.94 -7.37
N ARG A 552 2.23 8.95 -6.08
CA ARG A 552 2.63 10.18 -5.35
C ARG A 552 4.13 10.37 -5.51
N THR A 553 4.56 11.52 -6.03
CA THR A 553 5.95 11.71 -6.48
C THR A 553 6.94 12.08 -5.37
N GLY A 554 6.49 12.75 -4.30
CA GLY A 554 7.33 13.22 -3.19
C GLY A 554 6.58 14.22 -2.32
#